data_AF-A0A4R3MSF8-F1
#
_entry.id   AF-A0A4R3MSF8-F1
#
_cell.length_a   1.000
_cell.length_b   1.000
_cell.length_c   1.000
_cell.angle_alpha   90.00
_cell.angle_beta   90.00
_cell.angle_gamma   90.00
#
_symmetry.space_group_name_H-M   'P 1'
#
loop_
_entity.id
_entity.type
_entity.pdbx_description
1 polymer ?
#
loop_
_entity_poly.entity_id
_entity_poly.type
_entity_poly.pdbx_seq_one_letter_code
_entity_poly.pdbx_strand_id
1 'polypeptide(L)'
;MNSKVKERMEQIKERYGLDKYRFHSYDIYRYVTAHCETEYILSTEWIPDHEEGVRDGETLPEGAAVVEVNLHSDKLKRLVFVEGKSFAEPTGINPEEIEEVISWIEELTGLIHNQQFHLKSQSGSSYVFQECLNGVRVYGGGTIEVTFNSEGELVLFSVTGSYPDEDLVQKEPFTLQLEEVLDIAYEQFQYFEYPMIKRKQWIPLYGLKEAVLITNQEKNLFVPDDQSCIQMDELLSWDTPIQQPFTSRKSVLEPHFSFEQAVAREPHPDLTPLTDNERQECLVSVTDVMREAFSDESGKWKLVKLYRDRGNITAVVKPVQPDRKLFSRKIIMIIDPETFSVLHYMDTGAFQQAYEDFEHVPSPKMTIEEAWKKVKPELELKPVYVYHRDEQQYILCGKIDCSSAVDVSTGDIIKF
;
A
#
# COMPACT_ATOMS: atom_id res chain seq x y z
N MET A 1 10.46 -26.21 19.91
CA MET A 1 10.92 -24.87 19.48
C MET A 1 12.44 -24.86 19.36
N ASN A 2 12.96 -24.39 18.22
CA ASN A 2 14.39 -24.24 17.91
C ASN A 2 15.08 -23.35 18.98
N SER A 3 16.30 -23.68 19.40
CA SER A 3 17.01 -22.94 20.46
C SER A 3 17.25 -21.48 20.11
N LYS A 4 17.47 -21.18 18.82
CA LYS A 4 17.63 -19.80 18.33
C LYS A 4 16.33 -19.00 18.42
N VAL A 5 15.20 -19.64 18.16
CA VAL A 5 13.87 -19.01 18.30
C VAL A 5 13.59 -18.68 19.76
N LYS A 6 13.92 -19.61 20.68
CA LYS A 6 13.82 -19.36 22.12
C LYS A 6 14.66 -18.17 22.57
N GLU A 7 15.93 -18.12 22.15
CA GLU A 7 16.82 -17.01 22.48
C GLU A 7 16.26 -15.66 21.98
N ARG A 8 15.71 -15.63 20.75
CA ARG A 8 15.05 -14.43 20.22
C ARG A 8 13.84 -14.02 21.03
N MET A 9 13.03 -14.97 21.49
CA MET A 9 11.85 -14.65 22.32
C MET A 9 12.23 -14.06 23.67
N GLU A 10 13.26 -14.59 24.33
CA GLU A 10 13.76 -14.01 25.59
C GLU A 10 14.29 -12.58 25.37
N GLN A 11 15.01 -12.35 24.27
CA GLN A 11 15.49 -11.00 23.89
C GLN A 11 14.32 -10.03 23.64
N ILE A 12 13.27 -10.46 22.95
CA ILE A 12 12.06 -9.66 22.71
C ILE A 12 11.38 -9.36 24.04
N LYS A 13 11.24 -10.36 24.91
CA LYS A 13 10.61 -10.21 26.23
C LYS A 13 11.33 -9.17 27.07
N GLU A 14 12.66 -9.28 27.19
CA GLU A 14 13.49 -8.36 27.96
C GLU A 14 13.48 -6.95 27.35
N ARG A 15 13.68 -6.83 26.04
CA ARG A 15 13.80 -5.53 25.35
C ARG A 15 12.53 -4.69 25.40
N TYR A 16 11.36 -5.33 25.40
CA TYR A 16 10.06 -4.65 25.35
C TYR A 16 9.28 -4.77 26.66
N GLY A 17 9.95 -5.15 27.76
CA GLY A 17 9.37 -5.12 29.10
C GLY A 17 8.19 -6.07 29.29
N LEU A 18 8.18 -7.22 28.61
CA LEU A 18 7.05 -8.16 28.61
C LEU A 18 7.12 -9.15 29.80
N ASP A 19 7.60 -8.70 30.96
CA ASP A 19 7.82 -9.58 32.12
C ASP A 19 6.53 -10.21 32.66
N LYS A 20 5.43 -9.47 32.60
CA LYS A 20 4.06 -9.89 33.01
C LYS A 20 3.30 -10.63 31.90
N TYR A 21 4.03 -11.12 30.91
CA TYR A 21 3.49 -11.86 29.79
C TYR A 21 4.14 -13.23 29.66
N ARG A 22 3.34 -14.17 29.15
CA ARG A 22 3.80 -15.46 28.66
C ARG A 22 3.77 -15.48 27.14
N PHE A 23 4.78 -16.11 26.57
CA PHE A 23 4.83 -16.41 25.14
C PHE A 23 3.66 -17.32 24.75
N HIS A 24 3.00 -17.03 23.63
CA HIS A 24 1.89 -17.83 23.09
C HIS A 24 2.25 -18.51 21.78
N SER A 25 2.47 -17.71 20.72
CA SER A 25 2.66 -18.21 19.36
C SER A 25 3.68 -17.35 18.61
N TYR A 26 4.20 -17.86 17.50
CA TYR A 26 5.03 -17.09 16.59
C TYR A 26 4.82 -17.52 15.15
N ASP A 27 4.96 -16.55 14.26
CA ASP A 27 4.93 -16.75 12.82
C ASP A 27 6.09 -16.00 12.16
N ILE A 28 6.48 -16.47 10.98
CA ILE A 28 7.49 -15.81 10.16
C ILE A 28 6.85 -15.42 8.85
N TYR A 29 6.93 -14.12 8.57
CA TYR A 29 6.48 -13.53 7.33
C TYR A 29 7.67 -13.13 6.48
N ARG A 30 7.44 -13.07 5.17
CA ARG A 30 8.42 -12.63 4.19
C ARG A 30 7.79 -11.57 3.31
N TYR A 31 8.49 -10.46 3.10
CA TYR A 31 8.00 -9.34 2.30
C TYR A 31 9.06 -8.84 1.33
N VAL A 32 8.60 -8.17 0.27
CA VAL A 32 9.45 -7.39 -0.64
C VAL A 32 9.42 -5.93 -0.22
N THR A 33 10.59 -5.31 -0.07
CA THR A 33 10.73 -3.88 0.22
C THR A 33 10.56 -3.02 -1.03
N ALA A 34 10.43 -1.71 -0.87
CA ALA A 34 10.41 -0.77 -1.99
C ALA A 34 11.68 -0.84 -2.85
N HIS A 35 12.81 -1.24 -2.25
CA HIS A 35 14.11 -1.44 -2.89
C HIS A 35 14.28 -2.82 -3.53
N CYS A 36 13.21 -3.60 -3.68
CA CYS A 36 13.25 -4.97 -4.21
C CYS A 36 14.12 -5.93 -3.37
N GLU A 37 14.16 -5.73 -2.06
CA GLU A 37 14.87 -6.63 -1.14
C GLU A 37 13.90 -7.56 -0.43
N THR A 38 14.40 -8.70 0.04
CA THR A 38 13.61 -9.64 0.85
C THR A 38 13.83 -9.38 2.33
N GLU A 39 12.76 -9.05 3.06
CA GLU A 39 12.76 -9.00 4.52
C GLU A 39 12.02 -10.20 5.10
N TYR A 40 12.58 -10.74 6.20
CA TYR A 40 11.93 -11.74 7.03
C TYR A 40 11.54 -11.12 8.36
N ILE A 41 10.27 -11.22 8.72
CA ILE A 41 9.71 -10.66 9.94
C ILE A 41 9.28 -11.80 10.86
N LEU A 42 9.82 -11.82 12.07
CA LEU A 42 9.33 -12.69 13.15
C LEU A 42 8.24 -11.94 13.89
N SER A 43 7.02 -12.46 13.81
CA SER A 43 5.88 -12.03 14.62
C SER A 43 5.76 -12.95 15.83
N THR A 44 5.56 -12.38 17.00
CA THR A 44 5.39 -13.11 18.26
C THR A 44 4.16 -12.58 18.99
N GLU A 45 3.35 -13.50 19.51
CA GLU A 45 2.17 -13.19 20.30
C GLU A 45 2.41 -13.52 21.77
N TRP A 46 1.98 -12.62 22.64
CA TRP A 46 2.22 -12.68 24.08
C TRP A 46 0.92 -12.41 24.83
N ILE A 47 0.64 -13.24 25.84
CA ILE A 47 -0.60 -13.18 26.61
C ILE A 47 -0.28 -12.70 28.03
N PRO A 48 -1.05 -11.77 28.61
CA PRO A 48 -0.84 -11.34 29.98
C PRO A 48 -0.96 -12.51 30.96
N ASP A 49 -0.13 -12.56 31.99
CA ASP A 49 -0.05 -13.71 32.92
C ASP A 49 -1.35 -13.99 33.68
N HIS A 50 -2.22 -12.98 33.83
CA HIS A 50 -3.51 -13.12 34.52
C HIS A 50 -4.63 -13.71 33.64
N GLU A 51 -4.45 -13.75 32.32
CA GLU A 51 -5.40 -14.36 31.40
C GLU A 51 -5.21 -15.87 31.39
N GLU A 52 -6.27 -16.68 31.43
CA GLU A 52 -6.20 -18.14 31.42
C GLU A 52 -6.92 -18.74 30.21
N GLY A 53 -6.41 -19.83 29.65
CA GLY A 53 -7.17 -20.68 28.73
C GLY A 53 -7.27 -20.24 27.26
N VAL A 54 -6.55 -19.20 26.84
CA VAL A 54 -6.45 -18.79 25.42
C VAL A 54 -5.86 -19.93 24.58
N ARG A 55 -6.60 -20.36 23.54
CA ARG A 55 -6.16 -21.42 22.63
C ARG A 55 -5.67 -20.84 21.31
N ASP A 56 -4.79 -21.59 20.64
CA ASP A 56 -4.30 -21.24 19.31
C ASP A 56 -5.49 -21.05 18.34
N GLY A 57 -5.50 -19.91 17.64
CA GLY A 57 -6.54 -19.56 16.67
C GLY A 57 -7.79 -18.90 17.27
N GLU A 58 -7.84 -18.66 18.59
CA GLU A 58 -8.82 -17.78 19.21
C GLU A 58 -8.37 -16.32 19.09
N THR A 59 -9.33 -15.38 19.19
CA THR A 59 -9.02 -13.95 19.24
C THR A 59 -8.15 -13.66 20.46
N LEU A 60 -7.05 -12.92 20.25
CA LEU A 60 -6.18 -12.49 21.34
C LEU A 60 -6.97 -11.66 22.37
N PRO A 61 -6.78 -11.90 23.68
CA PRO A 61 -7.47 -11.18 24.73
C PRO A 61 -7.00 -9.72 24.83
N GLU A 62 -7.77 -8.91 25.54
CA GLU A 62 -7.43 -7.53 25.88
C GLU A 62 -6.02 -7.44 26.49
N GLY A 63 -5.22 -6.53 25.97
CA GLY A 63 -3.85 -6.27 26.41
C GLY A 63 -2.81 -7.33 26.07
N ALA A 64 -3.16 -8.37 25.29
CA ALA A 64 -2.18 -9.20 24.59
C ALA A 64 -1.27 -8.35 23.71
N ALA A 65 0.00 -8.75 23.57
CA ALA A 65 0.99 -8.02 22.79
C ALA A 65 1.36 -8.81 21.52
N VAL A 66 1.47 -8.10 20.40
CA VAL A 66 2.05 -8.62 19.17
C VAL A 66 3.31 -7.83 18.87
N VAL A 67 4.44 -8.53 18.74
CA VAL A 67 5.75 -7.93 18.44
C VAL A 67 6.28 -8.49 17.13
N GLU A 68 6.54 -7.62 16.18
CA GLU A 68 7.11 -7.93 14.88
C GLU A 68 8.51 -7.32 14.77
N VAL A 69 9.52 -8.16 14.56
CA VAL A 69 10.92 -7.75 14.40
C VAL A 69 11.50 -8.28 13.10
N ASN A 70 12.34 -7.49 12.43
CA ASN A 70 13.13 -7.99 11.30
C ASN A 70 14.15 -9.00 11.82
N LEU A 71 14.10 -10.24 11.32
CA LEU A 71 14.92 -11.37 11.80
C LEU A 71 16.43 -11.18 11.59
N HIS A 72 16.84 -10.30 10.68
CA HIS A 72 18.22 -10.09 10.31
C HIS A 72 18.82 -8.82 10.88
N SER A 73 18.04 -7.74 10.95
CA SER A 73 18.51 -6.45 11.47
C SER A 73 18.17 -6.22 12.94
N ASP A 74 17.32 -7.08 13.53
CA ASP A 74 16.79 -6.93 14.90
C ASP A 74 16.08 -5.60 15.15
N LYS A 75 15.68 -4.91 14.07
CA LYS A 75 14.89 -3.68 14.11
C LYS A 75 13.42 -4.03 14.36
N LEU A 76 12.81 -3.30 15.31
CA LEU A 76 11.37 -3.38 15.57
C LEU A 76 10.60 -2.87 14.36
N LYS A 77 9.62 -3.63 13.89
CA LYS A 77 8.66 -3.19 12.87
C LYS A 77 7.33 -2.82 13.51
N ARG A 78 6.88 -3.59 14.50
CA ARG A 78 5.61 -3.35 15.18
C ARG A 78 5.62 -3.85 16.61
N LEU A 79 5.02 -3.08 17.50
CA LEU A 79 4.63 -3.47 18.85
C LEU A 79 3.21 -2.95 19.06
N VAL A 80 2.23 -3.83 19.19
CA VAL A 80 0.84 -3.44 19.41
C VAL A 80 0.24 -4.22 20.56
N PHE A 81 -0.54 -3.54 21.38
CA PHE A 81 -1.29 -4.13 22.46
C PHE A 81 -2.79 -4.11 22.15
N VAL A 82 -3.43 -5.27 22.27
CA VAL A 82 -4.84 -5.47 21.90
C VAL A 82 -5.72 -4.57 22.75
N GLU A 83 -6.66 -3.88 22.08
CA GLU A 83 -7.60 -2.92 22.68
C GLU A 83 -6.94 -1.75 23.44
N GLY A 84 -5.66 -1.45 23.16
CA GLY A 84 -5.01 -0.25 23.72
C GLY A 84 -4.69 -0.35 25.21
N LYS A 85 -4.39 -1.55 25.71
CA LYS A 85 -4.02 -1.79 27.10
C LYS A 85 -2.67 -2.48 27.20
N SER A 86 -1.77 -1.93 27.99
CA SER A 86 -0.45 -2.53 28.19
C SER A 86 -0.31 -3.02 29.62
N PHE A 87 0.46 -4.09 29.80
CA PHE A 87 0.97 -4.54 31.10
C PHE A 87 2.51 -4.57 31.07
N ALA A 88 3.11 -4.05 30.00
CA ALA A 88 4.55 -3.99 29.84
C ALA A 88 5.15 -2.98 30.82
N GLU A 89 6.45 -3.11 31.08
CA GLU A 89 7.15 -2.12 31.88
C GLU A 89 7.10 -0.73 31.19
N PRO A 90 6.89 0.35 31.96
CA PRO A 90 6.79 1.69 31.38
C PRO A 90 8.05 2.08 30.61
N THR A 91 7.87 2.71 29.46
CA THR A 91 8.99 3.21 28.64
C THR A 91 9.74 4.37 29.30
N GLY A 92 9.13 5.04 30.28
CA GLY A 92 9.69 6.21 30.95
C GLY A 92 9.61 7.51 30.14
N ILE A 93 8.92 7.49 29.00
CA ILE A 93 8.72 8.64 28.11
C ILE A 93 7.50 9.43 28.57
N ASN A 94 7.58 10.75 28.58
CA ASN A 94 6.41 11.60 28.70
C ASN A 94 5.70 11.73 27.34
N PRO A 95 4.49 11.16 27.17
CA PRO A 95 3.77 11.17 25.90
C PRO A 95 3.27 12.56 25.49
N GLU A 96 3.31 13.56 26.38
CA GLU A 96 2.95 14.94 26.08
C GLU A 96 4.12 15.76 25.48
N GLU A 97 5.36 15.28 25.64
CA GLU A 97 6.58 15.98 25.20
C GLU A 97 7.08 15.34 23.89
N ILE A 98 6.79 15.99 22.76
CA ILE A 98 7.10 15.45 21.43
C ILE A 98 8.60 15.21 21.23
N GLU A 99 9.47 16.03 21.82
CA GLU A 99 10.92 15.86 21.76
C GLU A 99 11.38 14.55 22.43
N GLU A 100 10.71 14.12 23.50
CA GLU A 100 10.99 12.82 24.14
C GLU A 100 10.52 11.66 23.25
N VAL A 101 9.34 11.79 22.63
CA VAL A 101 8.83 10.79 21.66
C VAL A 101 9.77 10.66 20.46
N ILE A 102 10.23 11.79 19.90
CA ILE A 102 11.20 11.80 18.80
C ILE A 102 12.50 11.13 19.23
N SER A 103 13.09 11.53 20.36
CA SER A 103 14.35 10.97 20.85
C SER A 103 14.27 9.46 21.05
N TRP A 104 13.13 8.98 21.57
CA TRP A 104 12.88 7.56 21.72
C TRP A 104 12.77 6.82 20.38
N ILE A 105 12.11 7.41 19.38
CA ILE A 105 12.07 6.84 18.02
C ILE A 105 13.48 6.74 17.44
N GLU A 106 14.30 7.80 17.58
CA GLU A 106 15.68 7.81 17.09
C GLU A 106 16.53 6.71 17.76
N GLU A 107 16.41 6.56 19.09
CA GLU A 107 17.11 5.50 19.84
C GLU A 107 16.65 4.10 19.41
N LEU A 108 15.34 3.91 19.24
CA LEU A 108 14.76 2.61 18.91
C LEU A 108 15.07 2.16 17.48
N THR A 109 15.06 3.10 16.52
CA THR A 109 15.11 2.80 15.09
C THR A 109 16.47 3.09 14.46
N GLY A 110 17.28 3.95 15.09
CA GLY A 110 18.50 4.53 14.53
C GLY A 110 18.24 5.57 13.44
N LEU A 111 16.98 5.94 13.19
CA LEU A 111 16.62 6.99 12.23
C LEU A 111 16.86 8.37 12.84
N ILE A 112 17.02 9.38 11.99
CA ILE A 112 17.27 10.75 12.44
C ILE A 112 16.11 11.68 12.03
N HIS A 113 15.58 12.43 12.98
CA HIS A 113 14.49 13.37 12.77
C HIS A 113 14.90 14.53 11.85
N ASN A 114 13.98 14.96 10.98
CA ASN A 114 14.18 15.89 9.87
C ASN A 114 15.16 15.45 8.77
N GLN A 115 15.90 14.34 8.96
CA GLN A 115 16.72 13.74 7.92
C GLN A 115 16.00 12.58 7.24
N GLN A 116 15.39 11.70 8.03
CA GLN A 116 14.75 10.46 7.56
C GLN A 116 13.25 10.40 7.88
N PHE A 117 12.80 11.13 8.90
CA PHE A 117 11.38 11.21 9.23
C PHE A 117 11.03 12.57 9.85
N HIS A 118 9.75 12.97 9.76
CA HIS A 118 9.24 14.18 10.41
C HIS A 118 7.76 14.06 10.77
N LEU A 119 7.32 14.84 11.74
CA LEU A 119 5.92 14.82 12.20
C LEU A 119 4.96 15.19 11.06
N LYS A 120 3.99 14.32 10.80
CA LYS A 120 2.90 14.56 9.86
C LYS A 120 1.66 15.07 10.56
N SER A 121 1.29 14.43 11.67
CA SER A 121 0.10 14.78 12.45
C SER A 121 0.18 14.27 13.88
N GLN A 122 -0.53 14.94 14.77
CA GLN A 122 -0.71 14.55 16.16
C GLN A 122 -2.19 14.64 16.54
N SER A 123 -2.70 13.66 17.28
CA SER A 123 -4.03 13.68 17.87
C SER A 123 -3.96 13.15 19.30
N GLY A 124 -4.02 14.05 20.29
CA GLY A 124 -3.75 13.70 21.69
C GLY A 124 -2.35 13.08 21.85
N SER A 125 -2.31 11.89 22.44
CA SER A 125 -1.09 11.09 22.62
C SER A 125 -0.82 10.10 21.48
N SER A 126 -1.37 10.37 20.28
CA SER A 126 -1.09 9.61 19.05
C SER A 126 -0.33 10.48 18.07
N TYR A 127 0.79 9.96 17.58
CA TYR A 127 1.74 10.62 16.69
C TYR A 127 1.90 9.82 15.42
N VAL A 128 1.85 10.52 14.28
CA VAL A 128 2.17 9.96 12.98
C VAL A 128 3.30 10.78 12.38
N PHE A 129 4.42 10.10 12.12
CA PHE A 129 5.55 10.62 11.37
C PHE A 129 5.54 10.01 9.97
N GLN A 130 6.08 10.75 9.00
CA GLN A 130 6.25 10.28 7.63
C GLN A 130 7.73 10.33 7.24
N GLU A 131 8.11 9.43 6.34
CA GLU A 131 9.44 9.39 5.73
C GLU A 131 9.76 10.70 5.01
N CYS A 132 11.00 11.16 5.17
CA CYS A 132 11.57 12.25 4.41
C CYS A 132 13.04 11.97 4.09
N LEU A 133 13.59 12.73 3.15
CA LEU A 133 15.01 12.79 2.84
C LEU A 133 15.44 14.24 2.96
N ASN A 134 16.16 14.55 4.04
CA ASN A 134 16.60 15.91 4.38
C ASN A 134 15.43 16.92 4.38
N GLY A 135 14.31 16.52 4.99
CA GLY A 135 13.09 17.33 5.13
C GLY A 135 12.18 17.35 3.90
N VAL A 136 12.61 16.79 2.76
CA VAL A 136 11.78 16.63 1.56
C VAL A 136 11.03 15.30 1.64
N ARG A 137 9.72 15.31 1.35
CA ARG A 137 8.89 14.09 1.45
C ARG A 137 9.31 13.03 0.44
N VAL A 138 9.08 11.77 0.78
CA VAL A 138 9.21 10.64 -0.15
C VAL A 138 7.83 10.22 -0.68
N TYR A 139 7.71 10.04 -2.00
CA TYR A 139 6.47 9.60 -2.64
C TYR A 139 6.23 8.12 -2.36
N GLY A 140 5.06 7.79 -1.82
CA GLY A 140 4.80 6.42 -1.33
C GLY A 140 5.66 6.02 -0.13
N GLY A 141 6.25 7.01 0.57
CA GLY A 141 7.17 6.79 1.67
C GLY A 141 6.51 6.17 2.91
N GLY A 142 7.37 5.69 3.80
CA GLY A 142 7.05 5.04 5.05
C GLY A 142 6.37 5.93 6.09
N THR A 143 5.79 5.28 7.09
CA THR A 143 5.17 5.93 8.25
C THR A 143 5.70 5.33 9.54
N ILE A 144 5.83 6.19 10.57
CA ILE A 144 6.01 5.75 11.96
C ILE A 144 4.77 6.18 12.73
N GLU A 145 4.11 5.23 13.37
CA GLU A 145 2.95 5.49 14.22
C GLU A 145 3.31 5.14 15.66
N VAL A 146 3.04 6.08 16.58
CA VAL A 146 3.25 5.90 18.02
C VAL A 146 1.99 6.34 18.74
N THR A 147 1.43 5.49 19.60
CA THR A 147 0.25 5.83 20.40
C THR A 147 0.42 5.38 21.84
N PHE A 148 0.04 6.27 22.75
CA PHE A 148 -0.06 6.02 24.18
C PHE A 148 -1.51 6.03 24.65
N ASN A 149 -1.82 5.24 25.67
CA ASN A 149 -3.14 5.28 26.32
C ASN A 149 -3.26 6.45 27.32
N SER A 150 -4.42 6.56 27.98
CA SER A 150 -4.69 7.61 28.97
C SER A 150 -3.83 7.54 30.23
N GLU A 151 -3.20 6.38 30.50
CA GLU A 151 -2.28 6.20 31.63
C GLU A 151 -0.83 6.52 31.23
N GLY A 152 -0.60 6.88 29.96
CA GLY A 152 0.70 7.22 29.39
C GLY A 152 1.52 6.00 28.96
N GLU A 153 0.91 4.82 28.88
CA GLU A 153 1.59 3.59 28.47
C GLU A 153 1.62 3.47 26.95
N LEU A 154 2.73 2.97 26.40
CA LEU A 154 2.85 2.68 24.97
C LEU A 154 1.92 1.52 24.60
N VAL A 155 1.04 1.74 23.62
CA VAL A 155 0.08 0.73 23.14
C VAL A 155 0.21 0.41 21.66
N LEU A 156 0.86 1.30 20.90
CA LEU A 156 1.20 1.07 19.51
C LEU A 156 2.53 1.75 19.18
N PHE A 157 3.43 0.96 18.60
CA PHE A 157 4.51 1.41 17.74
C PHE A 157 4.43 0.64 16.43
N SER A 158 4.55 1.32 15.30
CA SER A 158 4.67 0.69 13.99
C SER A 158 5.55 1.53 13.09
N VAL A 159 6.42 0.88 12.33
CA VAL A 159 7.24 1.51 11.28
C VAL A 159 7.07 0.75 9.97
N THR A 160 6.65 1.47 8.94
CA THR A 160 6.45 0.96 7.58
C THR A 160 7.34 1.68 6.59
N GLY A 161 7.53 1.11 5.41
CA GLY A 161 8.37 1.68 4.34
C GLY A 161 9.85 1.33 4.50
N SER A 162 10.67 1.97 3.66
CA SER A 162 12.11 1.76 3.61
C SER A 162 12.77 3.12 3.75
N TYR A 163 13.54 3.32 4.81
CA TYR A 163 14.21 4.60 5.08
C TYR A 163 15.62 4.53 4.51
N PRO A 164 15.88 5.14 3.33
CA PRO A 164 17.15 5.01 2.66
C PRO A 164 18.27 5.77 3.37
N ASP A 165 19.49 5.30 3.13
CA ASP A 165 20.71 6.03 3.47
C ASP A 165 20.95 7.17 2.46
N GLU A 166 21.74 8.16 2.85
CA GLU A 166 22.00 9.35 2.01
C GLU A 166 22.71 9.04 0.69
N ASP A 167 23.43 7.92 0.60
CA ASP A 167 24.16 7.49 -0.59
C ASP A 167 23.24 7.00 -1.71
N LEU A 168 22.00 6.62 -1.38
CA LEU A 168 20.95 6.28 -2.33
C LEU A 168 20.23 7.52 -2.88
N VAL A 169 20.61 8.73 -2.49
CA VAL A 169 19.90 9.97 -2.86
C VAL A 169 20.69 10.76 -3.90
N GLN A 170 20.07 11.02 -5.06
CA GLN A 170 20.59 11.98 -6.02
C GLN A 170 20.34 13.40 -5.51
N LYS A 171 21.36 13.99 -4.87
CA LYS A 171 21.27 15.34 -4.31
C LYS A 171 21.34 16.40 -5.41
N GLU A 172 20.28 17.20 -5.50
CA GLU A 172 20.20 18.35 -6.41
C GLU A 172 19.26 19.44 -5.87
N PRO A 173 19.40 20.72 -6.29
CA PRO A 173 18.44 21.75 -5.93
C PRO A 173 17.12 21.56 -6.67
N PHE A 174 15.99 21.80 -5.99
CA PHE A 174 14.69 21.86 -6.66
C PHE A 174 14.58 23.12 -7.52
N THR A 175 14.33 22.96 -8.82
CA THR A 175 14.33 24.06 -9.80
C THR A 175 13.01 24.24 -10.54
N LEU A 176 12.07 23.29 -10.45
CA LEU A 176 10.81 23.37 -11.16
C LEU A 176 9.94 24.53 -10.66
N GLN A 177 9.36 25.27 -11.60
CA GLN A 177 8.29 26.23 -11.35
C GLN A 177 6.99 25.70 -11.94
N LEU A 178 5.88 25.90 -11.24
CA LEU A 178 4.58 25.36 -11.66
C LEU A 178 4.22 25.83 -13.07
N GLU A 179 4.50 27.09 -13.41
CA GLU A 179 4.20 27.69 -14.71
C GLU A 179 4.86 26.97 -15.89
N GLU A 180 6.02 26.35 -15.67
CA GLU A 180 6.80 25.67 -16.71
C GLU A 180 6.25 24.28 -17.05
N VAL A 181 5.40 23.72 -16.18
CA VAL A 181 4.92 22.33 -16.25
C VAL A 181 3.39 22.23 -16.28
N LEU A 182 2.72 23.36 -16.47
CA LEU A 182 1.25 23.42 -16.57
C LEU A 182 0.70 22.63 -17.74
N ASP A 183 1.43 22.55 -18.86
CA ASP A 183 0.97 21.81 -20.03
C ASP A 183 0.90 20.31 -19.72
N ILE A 184 1.87 19.78 -18.98
CA ILE A 184 1.87 18.37 -18.50
C ILE A 184 0.68 18.14 -17.56
N ALA A 185 0.45 19.05 -16.62
CA ALA A 185 -0.71 18.94 -15.72
C ALA A 185 -2.05 19.02 -16.48
N TYR A 186 -2.13 19.84 -17.53
CA TYR A 186 -3.31 19.93 -18.39
C TYR A 186 -3.55 18.63 -19.17
N GLU A 187 -2.51 17.97 -19.68
CA GLU A 187 -2.62 16.67 -20.36
C GLU A 187 -3.14 15.56 -19.43
N GLN A 188 -2.87 15.65 -18.12
CA GLN A 188 -3.37 14.71 -17.10
C GLN A 188 -4.77 15.09 -16.56
N PHE A 189 -5.27 16.29 -16.88
CA PHE A 189 -6.56 16.78 -16.46
C PHE A 189 -7.67 16.09 -17.26
N GLN A 190 -8.60 15.43 -16.57
CA GLN A 190 -9.55 14.53 -17.23
C GLN A 190 -10.94 14.59 -16.63
N TYR A 191 -11.92 14.12 -17.42
CA TYR A 191 -13.29 13.91 -16.97
C TYR A 191 -13.38 12.63 -16.13
N PHE A 192 -14.16 12.67 -15.04
CA PHE A 192 -14.57 11.48 -14.31
C PHE A 192 -15.86 11.68 -13.52
N GLU A 193 -16.50 10.57 -13.17
CA GLU A 193 -17.69 10.57 -12.32
C GLU A 193 -17.31 10.22 -10.87
N TYR A 194 -17.70 11.07 -9.94
CA TYR A 194 -17.41 10.92 -8.52
C TYR A 194 -18.68 10.57 -7.73
N PRO A 195 -18.67 9.57 -6.84
CA PRO A 195 -19.83 9.23 -6.03
C PRO A 195 -19.97 10.21 -4.85
N MET A 196 -20.85 11.20 -4.99
CA MET A 196 -21.10 12.19 -3.94
C MET A 196 -22.11 11.68 -2.92
N ILE A 197 -21.60 11.08 -1.83
CA ILE A 197 -22.42 10.44 -0.79
C ILE A 197 -23.48 11.39 -0.21
N LYS A 198 -23.09 12.65 0.08
CA LYS A 198 -24.01 13.65 0.65
C LYS A 198 -25.21 13.96 -0.25
N ARG A 199 -25.06 13.80 -1.57
CA ARG A 199 -26.10 14.05 -2.58
C ARG A 199 -26.74 12.77 -3.12
N LYS A 200 -26.18 11.59 -2.80
CA LYS A 200 -26.54 10.30 -3.41
C LYS A 200 -26.55 10.36 -4.95
N GLN A 201 -25.52 10.97 -5.51
CA GLN A 201 -25.42 11.24 -6.95
C GLN A 201 -24.03 10.92 -7.48
N TRP A 202 -23.99 10.43 -8.72
CA TRP A 202 -22.78 10.45 -9.54
C TRP A 202 -22.66 11.82 -10.17
N ILE A 203 -21.71 12.62 -9.67
CA ILE A 203 -21.46 13.97 -10.21
C ILE A 203 -20.34 13.92 -11.25
N PRO A 204 -20.51 14.58 -12.41
CA PRO A 204 -19.48 14.69 -13.41
C PRO A 204 -18.46 15.75 -13.00
N LEU A 205 -17.18 15.40 -13.02
CA LEU A 205 -16.08 16.27 -12.62
C LEU A 205 -15.01 16.37 -13.72
N TYR A 206 -14.37 17.53 -13.78
CA TYR A 206 -13.05 17.69 -14.40
C TYR A 206 -12.01 17.96 -13.31
N GLY A 207 -10.94 17.17 -13.29
CA GLY A 207 -9.92 17.22 -12.24
C GLY A 207 -8.69 16.38 -12.56
N LEU A 208 -7.68 16.46 -11.69
CA LEU A 208 -6.61 15.46 -11.61
C LEU A 208 -7.12 14.29 -10.76
N LYS A 209 -7.11 13.06 -11.30
CA LYS A 209 -7.49 11.86 -10.53
C LYS A 209 -6.42 11.45 -9.52
N GLU A 210 -5.17 11.66 -9.91
CA GLU A 210 -3.98 11.29 -9.16
C GLU A 210 -2.97 12.44 -9.26
N ALA A 211 -2.05 12.51 -8.31
CA ALA A 211 -0.96 13.47 -8.36
C ALA A 211 -0.04 13.17 -9.57
N VAL A 212 0.43 14.21 -10.23
CA VAL A 212 1.34 14.12 -11.38
C VAL A 212 2.76 14.29 -10.90
N LEU A 213 3.65 13.37 -11.26
CA LEU A 213 5.07 13.44 -10.95
C LEU A 213 5.86 13.93 -12.15
N ILE A 214 6.83 14.82 -11.94
CA ILE A 214 7.62 15.45 -12.99
C ILE A 214 9.09 15.44 -12.59
N THR A 215 9.98 15.00 -13.47
CA THR A 215 11.43 15.00 -13.20
C THR A 215 11.95 16.43 -13.01
N ASN A 216 12.80 16.65 -12.01
CA ASN A 216 13.26 18.00 -11.66
C ASN A 216 14.10 18.68 -12.77
N GLN A 217 14.97 17.91 -13.45
CA GLN A 217 15.87 18.44 -14.47
C GLN A 217 15.25 18.48 -15.86
N GLU A 218 14.72 17.35 -16.32
CA GLU A 218 14.22 17.22 -17.70
C GLU A 218 12.82 17.78 -17.88
N LYS A 219 12.09 18.01 -16.77
CA LYS A 219 10.71 18.51 -16.75
C LYS A 219 9.75 17.61 -17.52
N ASN A 220 9.98 16.30 -17.47
CA ASN A 220 9.15 15.29 -18.14
C ASN A 220 8.22 14.60 -17.13
N LEU A 221 7.07 14.10 -17.61
CA LEU A 221 6.20 13.24 -16.82
C LEU A 221 6.99 12.02 -16.33
N PHE A 222 7.04 11.83 -15.02
CA PHE A 222 7.63 10.66 -14.39
C PHE A 222 6.51 9.69 -14.00
N VAL A 223 6.62 8.44 -14.46
CA VAL A 223 5.72 7.36 -14.06
C VAL A 223 6.54 6.38 -13.24
N PRO A 224 6.31 6.27 -11.92
CA PRO A 224 7.02 5.32 -11.09
C PRO A 224 6.86 3.91 -11.64
N ASP A 225 7.98 3.21 -11.79
CA ASP A 225 8.00 1.90 -12.40
C ASP A 225 7.43 0.82 -11.48
N ASP A 226 6.65 -0.09 -12.07
CA ASP A 226 6.23 -1.34 -11.46
C ASP A 226 6.78 -2.51 -12.31
N GLN A 227 8.10 -2.58 -12.43
CA GLN A 227 8.81 -3.54 -13.28
C GLN A 227 8.61 -5.01 -12.88
N SER A 228 8.09 -5.29 -11.69
CA SER A 228 7.64 -6.61 -11.23
C SER A 228 6.40 -7.10 -11.99
N CYS A 229 5.87 -6.25 -12.87
CA CYS A 229 4.65 -6.44 -13.60
C CYS A 229 4.91 -6.47 -15.11
N ILE A 230 4.39 -7.51 -15.76
CA ILE A 230 4.26 -7.58 -17.21
C ILE A 230 3.00 -6.81 -17.61
N GLN A 231 3.19 -5.72 -18.36
CA GLN A 231 2.11 -5.02 -19.03
C GLN A 231 1.62 -5.85 -20.22
N MET A 232 0.30 -5.92 -20.38
CA MET A 232 -0.36 -6.71 -21.42
C MET A 232 -1.44 -5.90 -22.11
N ASP A 233 -1.83 -6.33 -23.31
CA ASP A 233 -2.99 -5.80 -24.03
C ASP A 233 -3.69 -6.94 -24.79
N GLU A 234 -3.97 -8.03 -24.08
CA GLU A 234 -4.55 -9.24 -24.66
C GLU A 234 -6.07 -9.21 -24.57
N LEU A 235 -6.76 -9.19 -25.72
CA LEU A 235 -8.21 -9.28 -25.80
C LEU A 235 -8.66 -10.70 -25.44
N LEU A 236 -9.53 -10.81 -24.43
CA LEU A 236 -10.08 -12.10 -24.01
C LEU A 236 -11.34 -12.40 -24.84
N SER A 237 -11.26 -13.43 -25.66
CA SER A 237 -12.36 -13.84 -26.55
C SER A 237 -12.47 -15.36 -26.63
N TRP A 238 -13.69 -15.83 -26.75
CA TRP A 238 -14.04 -17.23 -26.84
C TRP A 238 -15.33 -17.44 -27.64
N ASP A 239 -15.39 -18.57 -28.35
CA ASP A 239 -16.56 -18.96 -29.15
C ASP A 239 -17.57 -19.77 -28.33
N THR A 240 -17.09 -20.60 -27.41
CA THR A 240 -17.93 -21.52 -26.63
C THR A 240 -17.81 -21.22 -25.12
N PRO A 241 -18.91 -20.89 -24.44
CA PRO A 241 -18.90 -20.69 -22.99
C PRO A 241 -18.71 -22.01 -22.24
N ILE A 242 -18.19 -21.93 -21.02
CA ILE A 242 -18.09 -23.09 -20.13
C ILE A 242 -19.29 -23.05 -19.18
N GLN A 243 -20.15 -24.07 -19.23
CA GLN A 243 -21.41 -24.09 -18.45
C GLN A 243 -21.21 -24.48 -16.98
N GLN A 244 -19.97 -24.74 -16.56
CA GLN A 244 -19.66 -25.02 -15.17
C GLN A 244 -19.34 -23.72 -14.43
N PRO A 245 -19.98 -23.45 -13.28
CA PRO A 245 -19.64 -22.28 -12.49
C PRO A 245 -18.23 -22.43 -11.90
N PHE A 246 -17.46 -21.35 -11.98
CA PHE A 246 -16.17 -21.26 -11.33
C PHE A 246 -16.33 -21.56 -9.84
N THR A 247 -15.52 -22.48 -9.33
CA THR A 247 -15.49 -22.81 -7.90
C THR A 247 -14.21 -22.28 -7.30
N SER A 248 -14.33 -21.21 -6.50
CA SER A 248 -13.18 -20.66 -5.81
C SER A 248 -12.56 -21.67 -4.85
N ARG A 249 -11.24 -21.72 -4.87
CA ARG A 249 -10.40 -22.50 -3.96
C ARG A 249 -9.83 -21.56 -2.91
N LYS A 250 -9.61 -22.08 -1.70
CA LYS A 250 -8.89 -21.32 -0.67
C LYS A 250 -7.47 -21.04 -1.18
N SER A 251 -7.13 -19.77 -1.30
CA SER A 251 -5.74 -19.35 -1.42
C SER A 251 -5.06 -19.50 -0.07
N VAL A 252 -3.82 -20.00 -0.06
CA VAL A 252 -2.92 -19.82 1.08
C VAL A 252 -2.42 -18.39 0.99
N LEU A 253 -3.13 -17.48 1.66
CA LEU A 253 -2.85 -16.04 1.61
C LEU A 253 -1.48 -15.68 2.17
N GLU A 254 -0.94 -16.53 3.06
CA GLU A 254 0.35 -16.34 3.71
C GLU A 254 1.06 -17.70 3.87
N PRO A 255 2.07 -18.00 3.04
CA PRO A 255 2.87 -19.20 3.22
C PRO A 255 3.57 -19.12 4.58
N HIS A 256 3.44 -20.15 5.42
CA HIS A 256 4.25 -20.22 6.63
C HIS A 256 5.70 -20.49 6.24
N PHE A 257 6.62 -19.60 6.61
CA PHE A 257 8.04 -19.78 6.33
C PHE A 257 8.74 -20.44 7.51
N SER A 258 9.58 -21.42 7.23
CA SER A 258 10.40 -22.03 8.28
C SER A 258 11.50 -21.06 8.73
N PHE A 259 11.92 -21.21 9.99
CA PHE A 259 13.04 -20.44 10.52
C PHE A 259 14.33 -20.72 9.74
N GLU A 260 14.49 -21.94 9.23
CA GLU A 260 15.63 -22.36 8.41
C GLU A 260 15.68 -21.59 7.08
N GLN A 261 14.54 -21.40 6.41
CA GLN A 261 14.45 -20.59 5.18
C GLN A 261 14.80 -19.12 5.45
N ALA A 262 14.29 -18.57 6.56
CA ALA A 262 14.64 -17.22 6.98
C ALA A 262 16.14 -17.08 7.24
N VAL A 263 16.74 -18.00 7.99
CA VAL A 263 18.20 -18.02 8.23
C VAL A 263 19.01 -18.14 6.94
N ALA A 264 18.52 -18.92 5.96
CA ALA A 264 19.15 -19.06 4.66
C ALA A 264 18.98 -17.82 3.76
N ARG A 265 18.16 -16.84 4.16
CA ARG A 265 17.85 -15.63 3.38
C ARG A 265 17.35 -15.96 1.98
N GLU A 266 16.49 -16.96 1.86
CA GLU A 266 15.91 -17.30 0.54
C GLU A 266 15.19 -16.07 -0.03
N PRO A 267 15.41 -15.70 -1.30
CA PRO A 267 14.77 -14.54 -1.89
C PRO A 267 13.25 -14.72 -1.98
N HIS A 268 12.53 -13.62 -1.91
CA HIS A 268 11.09 -13.61 -2.11
C HIS A 268 10.76 -14.01 -3.57
N PRO A 269 9.78 -14.90 -3.81
CA PRO A 269 9.39 -15.34 -5.16
C PRO A 269 8.98 -14.17 -6.05
N ASP A 270 8.34 -13.15 -5.49
CA ASP A 270 7.93 -11.95 -6.22
C ASP A 270 9.07 -11.16 -6.88
N LEU A 271 10.32 -11.36 -6.42
CA LEU A 271 11.49 -10.77 -7.07
C LEU A 271 11.91 -11.51 -8.34
N THR A 272 11.35 -12.68 -8.58
CA THR A 272 11.60 -13.45 -9.80
C THR A 272 10.65 -12.92 -10.88
N PRO A 273 11.16 -12.48 -12.05
CA PRO A 273 10.31 -12.10 -13.17
C PRO A 273 9.46 -13.27 -13.69
N LEU A 274 8.28 -12.98 -14.24
CA LEU A 274 7.46 -13.98 -14.91
C LEU A 274 8.09 -14.36 -16.25
N THR A 275 8.14 -15.65 -16.56
CA THR A 275 8.61 -16.16 -17.85
C THR A 275 7.51 -16.12 -18.91
N ASP A 276 7.89 -16.17 -20.19
CA ASP A 276 6.93 -16.22 -21.30
C ASP A 276 6.02 -17.46 -21.23
N ASN A 277 6.53 -18.59 -20.74
CA ASN A 277 5.74 -19.80 -20.56
C ASN A 277 4.67 -19.61 -19.47
N GLU A 278 5.05 -19.05 -18.32
CA GLU A 278 4.12 -18.72 -17.23
C GLU A 278 3.05 -17.73 -17.71
N ARG A 279 3.44 -16.71 -18.47
CA ARG A 279 2.50 -15.76 -19.08
C ARG A 279 1.45 -16.47 -19.94
N GLN A 280 1.88 -17.42 -20.78
CA GLN A 280 0.97 -18.11 -21.68
C GLN A 280 -0.01 -19.03 -20.93
N GLU A 281 0.47 -19.77 -19.92
CA GLU A 281 -0.36 -20.62 -19.05
C GLU A 281 -1.38 -19.79 -18.26
N CYS A 282 -0.95 -18.65 -17.70
CA CYS A 282 -1.84 -17.71 -17.02
C CYS A 282 -2.90 -17.15 -17.98
N LEU A 283 -2.55 -16.77 -19.21
CA LEU A 283 -3.51 -16.27 -20.19
C LEU A 283 -4.61 -17.30 -20.49
N VAL A 284 -4.24 -18.58 -20.65
CA VAL A 284 -5.21 -19.67 -20.85
C VAL A 284 -6.15 -19.77 -19.65
N SER A 285 -5.59 -19.87 -18.44
CA SER A 285 -6.38 -20.04 -17.21
C SER A 285 -7.28 -18.85 -16.89
N VAL A 286 -6.80 -17.62 -17.12
CA VAL A 286 -7.61 -16.39 -17.00
C VAL A 286 -8.76 -16.41 -18.01
N THR A 287 -8.48 -16.80 -19.26
CA THR A 287 -9.52 -16.88 -20.31
C THR A 287 -10.59 -17.89 -19.93
N ASP A 288 -10.20 -19.07 -19.42
CA ASP A 288 -11.15 -20.10 -19.01
C ASP A 288 -12.02 -19.66 -17.83
N VAL A 289 -11.47 -18.98 -16.82
CA VAL A 289 -12.30 -18.41 -15.75
C VAL A 289 -13.25 -17.32 -16.27
N MET A 290 -12.80 -16.49 -17.20
CA MET A 290 -13.70 -15.50 -17.83
C MET A 290 -14.83 -16.19 -18.62
N ARG A 291 -14.56 -17.33 -19.27
CA ARG A 291 -15.55 -18.15 -19.97
C ARG A 291 -16.56 -18.81 -19.05
N GLU A 292 -16.16 -19.13 -17.82
CA GLU A 292 -17.01 -19.74 -16.78
C GLU A 292 -17.86 -18.69 -16.06
N ALA A 293 -17.22 -17.64 -15.53
CA ALA A 293 -17.86 -16.66 -14.65
C ALA A 293 -18.59 -15.54 -15.43
N PHE A 294 -18.17 -15.26 -16.66
CA PHE A 294 -18.67 -14.15 -17.48
C PHE A 294 -18.99 -14.61 -18.91
N SER A 295 -19.60 -15.78 -19.07
CA SER A 295 -19.80 -16.51 -20.34
C SER A 295 -20.27 -15.67 -21.54
N ASP A 296 -21.10 -14.64 -21.29
CA ASP A 296 -21.74 -13.79 -22.31
C ASP A 296 -20.96 -12.48 -22.58
N GLU A 297 -19.74 -12.38 -22.05
CA GLU A 297 -18.90 -11.19 -22.12
C GLU A 297 -17.63 -11.37 -22.97
N SER A 298 -17.64 -12.37 -23.85
CA SER A 298 -16.57 -12.60 -24.85
C SER A 298 -16.24 -11.31 -25.62
N GLY A 299 -14.95 -10.96 -25.70
CA GLY A 299 -14.46 -9.78 -26.40
C GLY A 299 -14.71 -8.44 -25.68
N LYS A 300 -15.30 -8.44 -24.47
CA LYS A 300 -15.55 -7.20 -23.70
C LYS A 300 -14.42 -6.88 -22.71
N TRP A 301 -13.46 -7.78 -22.55
CA TRP A 301 -12.41 -7.71 -21.53
C TRP A 301 -11.02 -7.87 -22.12
N LYS A 302 -10.05 -7.24 -21.47
CA LYS A 302 -8.63 -7.42 -21.77
C LYS A 302 -7.81 -7.70 -20.52
N LEU A 303 -6.88 -8.64 -20.63
CA LEU A 303 -5.84 -8.83 -19.62
C LEU A 303 -4.79 -7.73 -19.81
N VAL A 304 -4.64 -6.87 -18.80
CA VAL A 304 -3.75 -5.70 -18.88
C VAL A 304 -2.46 -5.85 -18.09
N LYS A 305 -2.44 -6.79 -17.15
CA LYS A 305 -1.34 -6.90 -16.19
C LYS A 305 -1.20 -8.30 -15.61
N LEU A 306 0.03 -8.79 -15.52
CA LEU A 306 0.42 -9.95 -14.70
C LEU A 306 1.59 -9.57 -13.80
N TYR A 307 1.55 -9.96 -12.53
CA TYR A 307 2.65 -9.73 -11.59
C TYR A 307 2.62 -10.74 -10.45
N ARG A 308 3.75 -10.92 -9.78
CA ARG A 308 3.77 -11.72 -8.54
C ARG A 308 3.42 -10.84 -7.35
N ASP A 309 2.58 -11.36 -6.46
CA ASP A 309 2.18 -10.72 -5.22
C ASP A 309 1.96 -11.77 -4.12
N ARG A 310 2.72 -11.66 -3.03
CA ARG A 310 2.72 -12.58 -1.89
C ARG A 310 2.91 -14.04 -2.31
N GLY A 311 3.79 -14.26 -3.28
CA GLY A 311 4.10 -15.59 -3.83
C GLY A 311 3.07 -16.15 -4.82
N ASN A 312 1.92 -15.50 -5.00
CA ASN A 312 0.96 -15.86 -6.04
C ASN A 312 1.20 -15.05 -7.31
N ILE A 313 0.63 -15.48 -8.43
CA ILE A 313 0.54 -14.68 -9.64
C ILE A 313 -0.80 -13.94 -9.63
N THR A 314 -0.79 -12.63 -9.83
CA THR A 314 -1.99 -11.80 -9.92
C THR A 314 -2.21 -11.35 -11.35
N ALA A 315 -3.42 -11.58 -11.85
CA ALA A 315 -3.89 -11.07 -13.14
C ALA A 315 -4.91 -9.96 -12.97
N VAL A 316 -4.72 -8.85 -13.68
CA VAL A 316 -5.69 -7.74 -13.72
C VAL A 316 -6.35 -7.68 -15.08
N VAL A 317 -7.66 -7.88 -15.10
CA VAL A 317 -8.50 -7.83 -16.29
C VAL A 317 -9.37 -6.58 -16.21
N LYS A 318 -9.42 -5.81 -17.30
CA LYS A 318 -10.21 -4.58 -17.40
C LYS A 318 -11.16 -4.62 -18.59
N PRO A 319 -12.30 -3.91 -18.55
CA PRO A 319 -13.16 -3.75 -19.72
C PRO A 319 -12.39 -3.11 -20.88
N VAL A 320 -12.68 -3.52 -22.11
CA VAL A 320 -12.13 -2.87 -23.32
C VAL A 320 -12.54 -1.40 -23.38
N GLN A 321 -13.76 -1.10 -22.93
CA GLN A 321 -14.28 0.25 -22.77
C GLN A 321 -14.56 0.50 -21.28
N PRO A 322 -13.60 1.06 -20.53
CA PRO A 322 -13.81 1.36 -19.13
C PRO A 322 -14.88 2.44 -18.98
N ASP A 323 -15.65 2.36 -17.89
CA ASP A 323 -16.52 3.45 -17.48
C ASP A 323 -15.71 4.71 -17.11
N ARG A 324 -16.39 5.84 -16.97
CA ARG A 324 -15.76 7.11 -16.60
C ARG A 324 -15.74 7.33 -15.09
N LYS A 325 -16.09 6.33 -14.28
CA LYS A 325 -16.14 6.48 -12.83
C LYS A 325 -14.73 6.65 -12.27
N LEU A 326 -14.61 7.28 -11.11
CA LEU A 326 -13.34 7.40 -10.39
C LEU A 326 -12.69 6.01 -10.19
N PHE A 327 -13.51 5.02 -9.83
CA PHE A 327 -13.08 3.63 -9.68
C PHE A 327 -13.65 2.76 -10.78
N SER A 328 -12.90 2.61 -11.88
CA SER A 328 -13.28 1.73 -12.98
C SER A 328 -13.32 0.26 -12.53
N ARG A 329 -14.34 -0.47 -13.01
CA ARG A 329 -14.48 -1.91 -12.77
C ARG A 329 -13.26 -2.66 -13.31
N LYS A 330 -12.72 -3.58 -12.52
CA LYS A 330 -11.66 -4.52 -12.89
C LYS A 330 -11.89 -5.85 -12.18
N ILE A 331 -11.40 -6.93 -12.80
CA ILE A 331 -11.37 -8.26 -12.20
C ILE A 331 -9.91 -8.53 -11.83
N ILE A 332 -9.68 -8.91 -10.58
CA ILE A 332 -8.36 -9.28 -10.07
C ILE A 332 -8.40 -10.78 -9.76
N MET A 333 -7.59 -11.57 -10.45
CA MET A 333 -7.51 -13.02 -10.26
C MET A 333 -6.22 -13.39 -9.56
N ILE A 334 -6.31 -14.25 -8.54
CA ILE A 334 -5.17 -14.84 -7.83
C ILE A 334 -4.94 -16.23 -8.43
N ILE A 335 -3.74 -16.46 -8.92
CA ILE A 335 -3.32 -17.65 -9.67
C ILE A 335 -2.22 -18.34 -8.88
N ASP A 336 -2.37 -19.65 -8.73
CA ASP A 336 -1.37 -20.51 -8.11
C ASP A 336 -0.11 -20.57 -9.01
N PRO A 337 1.09 -20.29 -8.48
CA PRO A 337 2.31 -20.20 -9.29
C PRO A 337 2.83 -21.55 -9.77
N GLU A 338 2.41 -22.67 -9.16
CA GLU A 338 2.90 -24.02 -9.51
C GLU A 338 2.03 -24.68 -10.58
N THR A 339 0.72 -24.49 -10.48
CA THR A 339 -0.29 -25.12 -11.35
C THR A 339 -0.88 -24.18 -12.38
N PHE A 340 -0.63 -22.87 -12.26
CA PHE A 340 -1.24 -21.78 -13.04
C PHE A 340 -2.77 -21.72 -12.99
N SER A 341 -3.38 -22.47 -12.07
CA SER A 341 -4.83 -22.48 -11.91
C SER A 341 -5.30 -21.29 -11.08
N VAL A 342 -6.39 -20.66 -11.52
CA VAL A 342 -6.99 -19.53 -10.79
C VAL A 342 -7.63 -20.05 -9.51
N LEU A 343 -7.17 -19.54 -8.36
CA LEU A 343 -7.64 -19.90 -7.04
C LEU A 343 -8.91 -19.11 -6.67
N HIS A 344 -8.89 -17.81 -6.91
CA HIS A 344 -9.97 -16.90 -6.56
C HIS A 344 -9.95 -15.68 -7.50
N TYR A 345 -11.09 -15.02 -7.68
CA TYR A 345 -11.14 -13.72 -8.32
C TYR A 345 -11.99 -12.72 -7.52
N MET A 346 -11.63 -11.45 -7.60
CA MET A 346 -12.40 -10.34 -7.04
C MET A 346 -12.86 -9.43 -8.18
N ASP A 347 -14.16 -9.17 -8.25
CA ASP A 347 -14.75 -8.17 -9.15
C ASP A 347 -14.96 -6.86 -8.39
N THR A 348 -14.22 -5.82 -8.76
CA THR A 348 -14.35 -4.50 -8.10
C THR A 348 -15.66 -3.80 -8.44
N GLY A 349 -16.45 -4.32 -9.39
CA GLY A 349 -17.81 -3.91 -9.64
C GLY A 349 -18.71 -4.06 -8.41
N ALA A 350 -18.40 -4.99 -7.50
CA ALA A 350 -19.11 -5.11 -6.23
C ALA A 350 -19.05 -3.83 -5.38
N PHE A 351 -17.93 -3.09 -5.42
CA PHE A 351 -17.83 -1.79 -4.74
C PHE A 351 -18.72 -0.73 -5.39
N GLN A 352 -19.01 -0.85 -6.69
CA GLN A 352 -19.94 0.05 -7.37
C GLN A 352 -21.40 -0.21 -6.96
N GLN A 353 -21.75 -1.42 -6.51
CA GLN A 353 -23.11 -1.74 -6.04
C GLN A 353 -23.53 -0.89 -4.84
N ALA A 354 -22.57 -0.46 -3.99
CA ALA A 354 -22.85 0.47 -2.89
C ALA A 354 -23.43 1.82 -3.35
N TYR A 355 -23.32 2.13 -4.65
CA TYR A 355 -23.78 3.37 -5.28
C TYR A 355 -24.75 3.10 -6.44
N GLU A 356 -25.39 1.93 -6.50
CA GLU A 356 -26.31 1.57 -7.59
C GLU A 356 -27.54 2.48 -7.64
N ASP A 357 -28.04 2.90 -6.46
CA ASP A 357 -29.18 3.81 -6.32
C ASP A 357 -28.83 5.29 -6.57
N PHE A 358 -27.56 5.60 -6.89
CA PHE A 358 -27.16 6.99 -7.08
C PHE A 358 -27.66 7.51 -8.43
N GLU A 359 -28.31 8.66 -8.40
CA GLU A 359 -28.76 9.30 -9.63
C GLU A 359 -27.56 9.80 -10.44
N HIS A 360 -27.63 9.63 -11.76
CA HIS A 360 -26.67 10.20 -12.68
C HIS A 360 -27.10 11.60 -13.09
N VAL A 361 -26.22 12.58 -12.88
CA VAL A 361 -26.48 13.96 -13.32
C VAL A 361 -26.16 14.07 -14.82
N PRO A 362 -27.10 14.57 -15.65
CA PRO A 362 -26.91 14.61 -17.10
C PRO A 362 -25.82 15.58 -17.58
N SER A 363 -25.50 15.41 -18.86
CA SER A 363 -24.31 15.79 -19.63
C SER A 363 -23.62 17.12 -19.31
N PRO A 364 -22.28 17.18 -19.53
CA PRO A 364 -21.45 18.34 -19.24
C PRO A 364 -21.92 19.60 -19.97
N LYS A 365 -22.08 20.71 -19.24
CA LYS A 365 -22.37 22.03 -19.82
C LYS A 365 -21.10 22.84 -20.10
N MET A 366 -20.02 22.46 -19.46
CA MET A 366 -18.75 23.16 -19.45
C MET A 366 -17.68 22.40 -20.23
N THR A 367 -16.81 23.12 -20.93
CA THR A 367 -15.68 22.51 -21.64
C THR A 367 -14.51 22.25 -20.71
N ILE A 368 -13.58 21.38 -21.11
CA ILE A 368 -12.39 21.07 -20.34
C ILE A 368 -11.49 22.32 -20.14
N GLU A 369 -11.44 23.21 -21.13
CA GLU A 369 -10.69 24.47 -21.08
C GLU A 369 -11.27 25.45 -20.06
N GLU A 370 -12.59 25.51 -19.95
CA GLU A 370 -13.28 26.34 -18.96
C GLU A 370 -13.07 25.82 -17.54
N ALA A 371 -13.14 24.50 -17.35
CA ALA A 371 -12.86 23.87 -16.06
C ALA A 371 -11.39 24.05 -15.66
N TRP A 372 -10.46 23.87 -16.60
CA TRP A 372 -9.03 24.05 -16.37
C TRP A 372 -8.69 25.44 -15.86
N LYS A 373 -9.29 26.50 -16.44
CA LYS A 373 -9.08 27.88 -15.98
C LYS A 373 -9.46 28.10 -14.51
N LYS A 374 -10.43 27.33 -13.99
CA LYS A 374 -10.88 27.40 -12.59
C LYS A 374 -9.99 26.60 -11.65
N VAL A 375 -9.50 25.43 -12.08
CA VAL A 375 -8.66 24.53 -11.25
C VAL A 375 -7.20 24.96 -11.23
N LYS A 376 -6.70 25.51 -12.35
CA LYS A 376 -5.29 25.92 -12.50
C LYS A 376 -4.73 26.73 -11.32
N PRO A 377 -5.44 27.71 -10.72
CA PRO A 377 -4.94 28.47 -9.56
C PRO A 377 -4.89 27.66 -8.25
N GLU A 378 -5.55 26.51 -8.17
CA GLU A 378 -5.61 25.61 -7.01
C GLU A 378 -4.59 24.46 -7.12
N LEU A 379 -3.78 24.44 -8.18
CA LEU A 379 -2.70 23.45 -8.32
C LEU A 379 -1.55 23.76 -7.37
N GLU A 380 -1.01 22.72 -6.75
CA GLU A 380 0.16 22.83 -5.88
C GLU A 380 1.33 22.03 -6.46
N LEU A 381 2.49 22.66 -6.61
CA LEU A 381 3.75 21.98 -6.93
C LEU A 381 4.59 21.86 -5.66
N LYS A 382 4.96 20.63 -5.28
CA LYS A 382 5.83 20.36 -4.12
C LYS A 382 7.00 19.47 -4.51
N PRO A 383 8.21 19.69 -3.96
CA PRO A 383 9.31 18.76 -4.14
C PRO A 383 8.99 17.44 -3.43
N VAL A 384 9.34 16.34 -4.08
CA VAL A 384 9.22 14.98 -3.53
C VAL A 384 10.35 14.12 -4.07
N TYR A 385 10.91 13.25 -3.25
CA TYR A 385 11.79 12.19 -3.72
C TYR A 385 10.98 10.98 -4.17
N VAL A 386 11.38 10.39 -5.28
CA VAL A 386 10.77 9.17 -5.81
C VAL A 386 11.87 8.17 -6.07
N TYR A 387 11.68 6.91 -5.65
CA TYR A 387 12.65 5.86 -5.94
C TYR A 387 12.60 5.49 -7.42
N HIS A 388 13.71 5.73 -8.13
CA HIS A 388 13.91 5.32 -9.51
C HIS A 388 14.54 3.93 -9.51
N ARG A 389 13.76 2.91 -9.88
CA ARG A 389 14.20 1.51 -9.80
C ARG A 389 15.40 1.21 -10.71
N ASP A 390 15.43 1.70 -11.94
CA ASP A 390 16.56 1.43 -12.87
C ASP A 390 17.88 2.04 -12.39
N GLU A 391 17.83 3.26 -11.85
CA GLU A 391 19.00 3.95 -11.31
C GLU A 391 19.33 3.49 -9.88
N GLN A 392 18.42 2.74 -9.25
CA GLN A 392 18.47 2.31 -7.86
C GLN A 392 18.70 3.48 -6.87
N GLN A 393 18.18 4.65 -7.20
CA GLN A 393 18.38 5.88 -6.44
C GLN A 393 17.07 6.66 -6.28
N TYR A 394 17.00 7.47 -5.22
CA TYR A 394 15.95 8.45 -5.04
C TYR A 394 16.30 9.70 -5.85
N ILE A 395 15.44 10.02 -6.81
CA ILE A 395 15.56 11.21 -7.64
C ILE A 395 14.56 12.28 -7.17
N LEU A 396 14.93 13.54 -7.36
CA LEU A 396 14.06 14.65 -7.00
C LEU A 396 13.04 14.90 -8.12
N CYS A 397 11.76 14.93 -7.75
CA CYS A 397 10.65 15.21 -8.64
C CYS A 397 9.78 16.35 -8.09
N GLY A 398 9.05 17.00 -8.99
CA GLY A 398 7.92 17.84 -8.66
C GLY A 398 6.64 17.01 -8.61
N LYS A 399 5.91 17.06 -7.49
CA LYS A 399 4.55 16.55 -7.39
C LYS A 399 3.56 17.68 -7.62
N ILE A 400 2.83 17.62 -8.72
CA ILE A 400 1.65 18.46 -8.94
C ILE A 400 0.44 17.74 -8.36
N ASP A 401 -0.24 18.40 -7.44
CA ASP A 401 -1.43 17.86 -6.77
C ASP A 401 -2.55 18.90 -6.78
N CYS A 402 -3.79 18.45 -6.64
CA CYS A 402 -4.93 19.34 -6.54
C CYS A 402 -6.04 18.70 -5.70
N SER A 403 -6.38 19.34 -4.58
CA SER A 403 -7.51 18.94 -3.75
C SER A 403 -8.85 19.46 -4.27
N SER A 404 -8.90 19.92 -5.52
CA SER A 404 -10.05 20.60 -6.11
C SER A 404 -10.38 20.01 -7.50
N ALA A 405 -11.67 19.85 -7.79
CA ALA A 405 -12.18 19.54 -9.12
C ALA A 405 -13.39 20.42 -9.44
N VAL A 406 -13.77 20.52 -10.71
CA VAL A 406 -14.93 21.32 -11.14
C VAL A 406 -16.10 20.42 -11.45
N ASP A 407 -17.23 20.65 -10.81
CA ASP A 407 -18.53 20.08 -11.16
C ASP A 407 -18.94 20.59 -12.55
N VAL A 408 -19.03 19.69 -13.52
CA VAL A 408 -19.26 20.07 -14.93
C VAL A 408 -20.74 20.44 -15.19
N SER A 409 -21.64 20.09 -14.27
CA SER A 409 -23.06 20.38 -14.37
C SER A 409 -23.41 21.75 -13.78
N THR A 410 -22.76 22.16 -12.69
CA THR A 410 -22.99 23.45 -12.03
C THR A 410 -21.92 24.50 -12.32
N GLY A 411 -20.69 24.06 -12.60
CA GLY A 411 -19.51 24.89 -12.72
C GLY A 411 -18.85 25.24 -11.38
N ASP A 412 -19.30 24.65 -10.27
CA ASP A 412 -18.74 24.91 -8.95
C ASP A 412 -17.43 24.14 -8.72
N ILE A 413 -16.55 24.68 -7.86
CA ILE A 413 -15.36 23.97 -7.40
C ILE A 413 -15.74 23.08 -6.21
N ILE A 414 -15.45 21.79 -6.32
CA ILE A 414 -15.58 20.79 -5.28
C ILE A 414 -14.19 20.56 -4.67
N LYS A 415 -14.09 20.62 -3.34
CA LYS A 415 -12.86 20.33 -2.60
C LYS A 415 -12.95 18.97 -1.91
N PHE A 416 -11.86 18.21 -1.92
CA PHE A 416 -11.73 16.86 -1.36
C PHE A 416 -10.93 16.84 -0.07
#